data_AF-A0A841U314-F1
#
_entry.id   AF-A0A841U314-F1
#
_cell.length_a   1.000
_cell.length_b   1.000
_cell.length_c   1.000
_cell.angle_alpha   90.00
_cell.angle_beta   90.00
_cell.angle_gamma   90.00
#
_symmetry.space_group_name_H-M   'P 1'
#
loop_
_entity.id
_entity.type
_entity.pdbx_description
1 polymer ?
#
loop_
_entity_poly.entity_id
_entity_poly.type
_entity_poly.pdbx_seq_one_letter_code
_entity_poly.pdbx_strand_id
1 'polypeptide(L)'
;MQTLVGLILMAAGALGAISPYSAWYLSTGWKFKDAEPSEAALLMNRLGGIAGVIVGLVVLVSSCSMAGGERAVVEQFKNSLLAGEVRDIKVGFVEARSLSKEDLDRAVELMAKSPMSAFDPGNSYGSSGAATIYYEDGTTDELVLFGPSGGIELHPSSGKAYRFESPELESLFRSRMDGT
;
A
#
# COMPACT_ATOMS: atom_id res chain seq x y z
N MET A 1 8.45 -11.64 4.00
CA MET A 1 9.79 -12.28 4.06
C MET A 1 10.92 -11.27 4.25
N GLN A 2 10.90 -10.11 3.57
CA GLN A 2 11.97 -9.11 3.64
C GLN A 2 12.21 -8.50 5.04
N THR A 3 11.17 -8.32 5.85
CA THR A 3 11.29 -7.83 7.24
C THR A 3 12.09 -8.79 8.12
N LEU A 4 11.86 -10.09 8.01
CA LEU A 4 12.61 -11.10 8.76
C LEU A 4 14.09 -11.08 8.37
N VAL A 5 14.39 -10.94 7.07
CA VAL A 5 15.76 -10.82 6.56
C VAL A 5 16.44 -9.57 7.11
N GLY A 6 15.74 -8.42 7.10
CA GLY A 6 16.25 -7.18 7.68
C GLY A 6 16.57 -7.29 9.18
N LEU A 7 15.70 -7.94 9.96
CA LEU A 7 15.93 -8.18 11.40
C LEU A 7 17.12 -9.11 11.66
N ILE A 8 17.28 -10.17 10.85
CA ILE A 8 18.42 -11.07 10.97
C ILE A 8 19.73 -10.35 10.66
N LEU A 9 19.76 -9.52 9.61
CA LEU A 9 20.94 -8.71 9.26
C LEU A 9 21.28 -7.69 10.35
N MET A 10 20.28 -7.05 10.96
CA MET A 10 20.47 -6.15 12.10
C MET A 10 21.07 -6.88 13.30
N ALA A 11 20.53 -8.05 13.65
CA ALA A 11 21.01 -8.84 14.79
C ALA A 11 22.44 -9.37 14.56
N ALA A 12 22.72 -9.93 13.39
CA ALA A 12 24.06 -10.42 13.03
C ALA A 12 25.08 -9.27 12.91
N GLY A 13 24.66 -8.15 12.33
CA GLY A 13 25.48 -6.94 12.23
C GLY A 13 25.82 -6.35 13.60
N ALA A 14 24.82 -6.23 14.49
CA ALA A 14 25.01 -5.75 15.85
C ALA A 14 25.94 -6.68 16.65
N LEU A 15 25.81 -8.00 16.47
CA LEU A 15 26.72 -8.97 17.08
C LEU A 15 28.17 -8.74 16.63
N GLY A 16 28.40 -8.54 15.33
CA GLY A 16 29.73 -8.23 14.78
C GLY A 16 30.30 -6.89 15.27
N ALA A 17 29.46 -5.88 15.44
CA ALA A 17 29.87 -4.55 15.90
C ALA A 17 30.16 -4.48 17.40
N ILE A 18 29.29 -5.05 18.24
CA ILE A 18 29.35 -4.97 19.70
C ILE A 18 30.26 -6.06 20.28
N SER A 19 30.16 -7.29 19.78
CA SER A 19 30.96 -8.43 20.24
C SER A 19 31.69 -9.13 19.07
N PRO A 20 32.72 -8.47 18.50
CA PRO A 20 33.47 -9.03 17.37
C PRO A 20 34.16 -10.34 17.72
N TYR A 21 34.49 -10.59 18.99
CA TYR A 21 35.04 -11.86 19.45
C TYR A 21 34.02 -13.00 19.30
N SER A 22 32.79 -12.79 19.78
CA SER A 22 31.72 -13.78 19.61
C SER A 22 31.39 -14.00 18.13
N ALA A 23 31.33 -12.93 17.33
CA ALA A 23 31.08 -13.02 15.89
C ALA A 23 32.19 -13.78 15.14
N TRP A 24 33.45 -13.54 15.50
CA TRP A 24 34.58 -14.31 14.99
C TRP A 24 34.50 -15.78 15.39
N TYR A 25 34.16 -16.06 16.65
CA TYR A 25 34.04 -17.43 17.15
C TYR A 25 32.94 -18.21 16.41
N LEU A 26 31.76 -17.61 16.23
CA LEU A 26 30.64 -18.20 15.48
C LEU A 26 30.94 -18.41 14.00
N SER A 27 31.74 -17.54 13.36
CA SER A 27 32.07 -17.65 11.94
C SER A 27 33.18 -18.66 11.68
N THR A 28 34.34 -18.49 12.34
CA THR A 28 35.55 -19.28 12.07
C THR A 28 36.28 -19.76 13.31
N GLY A 29 36.15 -19.10 14.46
CA GLY A 29 36.93 -19.42 15.66
C GLY A 29 36.61 -20.80 16.24
N TRP A 30 35.38 -21.29 16.09
CA TRP A 30 35.00 -22.65 16.50
C TRP A 30 35.79 -23.77 15.81
N LYS A 31 36.44 -23.47 14.66
CA LYS A 31 37.22 -24.44 13.88
C LYS A 31 38.62 -24.66 14.44
N PHE A 32 39.08 -23.76 15.30
CA PHE A 32 40.44 -23.77 15.83
C PHE A 32 40.39 -23.98 17.35
N LYS A 33 41.24 -24.87 17.84
CA LYS A 33 41.36 -25.11 19.29
C LYS A 33 42.35 -24.12 19.88
N ASP A 34 41.96 -23.44 20.95
CA ASP A 34 42.80 -22.49 21.72
C ASP A 34 43.39 -21.34 20.89
N ALA A 35 42.73 -20.94 19.80
CA ALA A 35 43.15 -19.82 18.97
C ALA A 35 42.48 -18.51 19.39
N GLU A 36 43.29 -17.47 19.58
CA GLU A 36 42.79 -16.11 19.80
C GLU A 36 42.65 -15.35 18.46
N PRO A 37 41.58 -14.54 18.30
CA PRO A 37 41.42 -13.72 17.11
C PRO A 37 42.51 -12.65 17.05
N SER A 38 43.09 -12.46 15.87
CA SER A 38 43.99 -11.32 15.63
C SER A 38 43.23 -10.00 15.67
N GLU A 39 43.95 -8.90 15.95
CA GLU A 39 43.35 -7.56 15.92
C GLU A 39 42.71 -7.24 14.56
N ALA A 40 43.34 -7.69 13.46
CA ALA A 40 42.79 -7.55 12.12
C ALA A 40 41.46 -8.30 11.95
N ALA A 41 41.33 -9.50 12.54
CA ALA A 41 40.09 -10.27 12.50
C ALA A 41 38.96 -9.58 13.30
N LEU A 42 39.29 -9.01 14.47
CA LEU A 42 38.33 -8.24 15.27
C LEU A 42 37.88 -6.97 14.54
N LEU A 43 38.82 -6.25 13.91
CA LEU A 43 38.52 -5.05 13.12
C LEU A 43 37.60 -5.38 11.93
N MET A 44 37.89 -6.47 11.21
CA MET A 44 37.08 -6.92 10.08
C MET A 44 35.64 -7.27 10.50
N ASN A 45 35.48 -7.95 11.64
CA ASN A 45 34.15 -8.27 12.19
C ASN A 45 33.39 -7.00 12.60
N ARG A 46 34.06 -5.98 13.16
CA ARG A 46 33.42 -4.70 13.49
C ARG A 46 32.95 -3.96 12.25
N LEU A 47 33.81 -3.83 11.23
CA LEU A 47 33.47 -3.14 9.98
C LEU A 47 32.34 -3.87 9.23
N GLY A 48 32.45 -5.20 9.10
CA GLY A 48 31.40 -6.03 8.53
C GLY A 48 30.09 -5.97 9.32
N GLY A 49 30.18 -5.92 10.65
CA GLY A 49 29.03 -5.76 11.54
C GLY A 49 28.30 -4.43 11.34
N ILE A 50 29.03 -3.32 11.33
CA ILE A 50 28.49 -1.97 11.07
C ILE A 50 27.84 -1.92 9.68
N ALA A 51 28.51 -2.44 8.64
CA ALA A 51 27.94 -2.52 7.30
C ALA A 51 26.65 -3.37 7.28
N GLY A 52 26.64 -4.50 8.00
CA GLY A 52 25.47 -5.36 8.14
C GLY A 52 24.28 -4.66 8.80
N VAL A 53 24.51 -3.85 9.84
CA VAL A 53 23.48 -3.01 10.48
C VAL A 53 22.94 -1.97 9.49
N ILE A 54 23.80 -1.28 8.75
CA ILE A 54 23.37 -0.27 7.77
C ILE A 54 22.51 -0.92 6.68
N VAL A 55 22.95 -2.04 6.11
CA VAL A 55 22.19 -2.78 5.09
C VAL A 55 20.87 -3.31 5.66
N GLY A 56 20.89 -3.87 6.86
CA GLY A 56 19.68 -4.33 7.56
C GLY A 56 18.67 -3.21 7.76
N LEU A 57 19.12 -2.02 8.17
CA LEU A 57 18.28 -0.85 8.35
C LEU A 57 17.66 -0.39 7.02
N VAL A 58 18.46 -0.31 5.95
CA VAL A 58 17.96 0.06 4.61
C VAL A 58 16.86 -0.91 4.16
N VAL A 59 17.09 -2.22 4.29
CA VAL A 59 16.10 -3.26 3.93
C VAL A 59 14.81 -3.12 4.76
N LEU A 60 14.91 -2.81 6.06
CA LEU A 60 13.75 -2.60 6.92
C LEU A 60 12.97 -1.34 6.53
N VAL A 61 13.66 -0.22 6.30
CA VAL A 61 13.02 1.05 5.92
C VAL A 61 12.35 0.93 4.56
N SER A 62 13.00 0.32 3.57
CA SER A 62 12.39 0.07 2.25
C SER A 62 11.14 -0.80 2.34
N SER A 63 11.05 -1.70 3.33
CA SER A 63 9.86 -2.53 3.55
C SER A 63 8.69 -1.75 4.15
N CYS A 64 8.95 -0.72 4.96
CA CYS A 64 7.91 0.10 5.59
C CYS A 64 7.21 1.06 4.61
N SER A 65 7.90 1.51 3.55
CA SER A 65 7.32 2.43 2.56
C SER A 65 6.18 1.82 1.73
N MET A 66 6.07 0.48 1.68
CA MET A 66 5.08 -0.19 0.82
C MET A 66 3.77 -0.53 1.55
N ALA A 67 3.80 -0.68 2.88
CA ALA A 67 2.60 -1.02 3.66
C ALA A 67 1.84 0.21 4.20
N GLY A 68 2.52 1.35 4.35
CA GLY A 68 1.89 2.61 4.80
C GLY A 68 1.13 3.35 3.70
N GLY A 69 1.59 3.25 2.45
CA GLY A 69 0.97 3.93 1.30
C GLY A 69 -0.45 3.45 1.02
N GLU A 70 -0.71 2.15 1.14
CA GLU A 70 -2.03 1.57 0.85
C GLU A 70 -3.13 2.12 1.78
N ARG A 71 -2.87 2.12 3.09
CA ARG A 71 -3.81 2.69 4.08
C ARG A 71 -3.94 4.21 3.92
N ALA A 72 -2.84 4.91 3.64
CA ALA A 72 -2.85 6.35 3.47
C ALA A 72 -3.75 6.79 2.30
N VAL A 73 -3.73 6.06 1.16
CA VAL A 73 -4.57 6.38 0.00
C VAL A 73 -6.05 6.23 0.32
N VAL A 74 -6.47 5.14 0.95
CA VAL A 74 -7.88 4.92 1.31
C VAL A 74 -8.37 5.94 2.34
N GLU A 75 -7.56 6.20 3.37
CA GLU A 75 -7.90 7.20 4.39
C GLU A 75 -7.96 8.61 3.81
N GLN A 76 -7.03 8.98 2.93
CA GLN A 76 -7.05 10.27 2.24
C GLN A 76 -8.31 10.42 1.40
N PHE A 77 -8.62 9.43 0.57
CA PHE A 77 -9.83 9.41 -0.24
C PHE A 77 -11.09 9.60 0.61
N LYS A 78 -11.24 8.81 1.69
CA LYS A 78 -12.39 8.91 2.60
C LYS A 78 -12.45 10.25 3.32
N ASN A 79 -11.32 10.83 3.70
CA ASN A 79 -11.28 12.15 4.32
C ASN A 79 -11.76 13.24 3.37
N SER A 80 -11.37 13.20 2.09
CA SER A 80 -11.89 14.15 1.09
C SER A 80 -13.40 14.00 0.86
N LEU A 81 -13.93 12.78 0.90
CA LEU A 81 -15.38 12.56 0.88
C LEU A 81 -16.08 13.19 2.12
N LEU A 82 -15.53 12.96 3.32
CA LEU A 82 -16.11 13.42 4.59
C LEU A 82 -15.94 14.93 4.82
N ALA A 83 -14.91 15.54 4.25
CA ALA A 83 -14.68 16.98 4.29
C ALA A 83 -15.71 17.76 3.45
N GLY A 84 -16.56 17.07 2.67
CA GLY A 84 -17.54 17.69 1.80
C GLY A 84 -16.90 18.35 0.58
N GLU A 85 -15.72 17.90 0.17
CA GLU A 85 -14.99 18.45 -0.97
C GLU A 85 -15.53 17.93 -2.31
N VAL A 86 -16.49 17.01 -2.30
CA VAL A 86 -17.08 16.44 -3.52
C VAL A 86 -18.08 17.41 -4.12
N ARG A 87 -17.76 17.92 -5.31
CA ARG A 87 -18.60 18.85 -6.08
C ARG A 87 -19.62 18.14 -6.96
N ASP A 88 -19.19 17.09 -7.65
CA ASP A 88 -20.03 16.35 -8.60
C ASP A 88 -19.50 14.92 -8.80
N ILE A 89 -20.36 13.99 -9.19
CA ILE A 89 -19.99 12.65 -9.66
C ILE A 89 -20.66 12.45 -11.02
N LYS A 90 -19.86 12.21 -12.05
CA LYS A 90 -20.36 11.95 -13.40
C LYS A 90 -20.20 10.50 -13.77
N VAL A 91 -21.26 9.87 -14.26
CA VAL A 91 -21.31 8.46 -14.62
C VAL A 91 -21.37 8.31 -16.14
N GLY A 92 -20.50 7.48 -16.70
CA GLY A 92 -20.46 7.13 -18.13
C GLY A 92 -19.08 7.36 -18.77
N PHE A 93 -18.83 6.66 -19.89
CA PHE A 93 -17.55 6.74 -20.62
C PHE A 93 -17.47 7.91 -21.61
N VAL A 94 -18.58 8.21 -22.30
CA VAL A 94 -18.62 9.18 -23.40
C VAL A 94 -19.57 10.32 -23.08
N GLU A 95 -20.82 10.00 -22.73
CA GLU A 95 -21.79 10.98 -22.25
C GLU A 95 -21.89 10.93 -20.73
N ALA A 96 -20.84 11.41 -20.05
CA ALA A 96 -20.79 11.41 -18.60
C ALA A 96 -21.90 12.31 -18.02
N ARG A 97 -22.84 11.72 -17.27
CA ARG A 97 -24.00 12.43 -16.68
C ARG A 97 -23.78 12.65 -15.19
N SER A 98 -24.01 13.88 -14.73
CA SER A 98 -23.98 14.21 -13.30
C SER A 98 -25.08 13.49 -12.55
N LEU A 99 -24.77 13.01 -11.35
CA LEU A 99 -25.75 12.48 -10.42
C LEU A 99 -26.73 13.57 -9.98
N SER A 100 -27.95 13.17 -9.63
CA SER A 100 -28.86 14.07 -8.92
C SER A 100 -28.27 14.41 -7.55
N LYS A 101 -28.68 15.54 -6.95
CA LYS A 101 -28.15 15.93 -5.62
C LYS A 101 -28.39 14.85 -4.55
N GLU A 102 -29.56 14.21 -4.58
CA GLU A 102 -29.89 13.13 -3.65
C GLU A 102 -28.98 11.91 -3.85
N ASP A 103 -28.74 11.51 -5.11
CA ASP A 103 -27.84 10.40 -5.42
C ASP A 103 -26.38 10.72 -5.12
N LEU A 104 -25.96 11.97 -5.34
CA LEU A 104 -24.62 12.44 -5.02
C LEU A 104 -24.38 12.33 -3.51
N ASP A 105 -25.25 12.92 -2.70
CA ASP A 105 -25.17 12.86 -1.24
C ASP A 105 -25.16 11.41 -0.75
N ARG A 106 -26.01 10.56 -1.35
CA ARG A 106 -26.10 9.14 -1.02
C ARG A 106 -24.85 8.35 -1.42
N ALA A 107 -24.30 8.60 -2.62
CA ALA A 107 -23.08 7.95 -3.09
C ALA A 107 -21.90 8.31 -2.20
N VAL A 108 -21.74 9.59 -1.87
CA VAL A 108 -20.68 10.08 -0.97
C VAL A 108 -20.81 9.46 0.42
N GLU A 109 -22.03 9.43 0.99
CA GLU A 109 -22.28 8.80 2.28
C GLU A 109 -21.91 7.32 2.29
N LEU A 110 -22.34 6.56 1.27
CA LEU A 110 -22.05 5.15 1.14
C LEU A 110 -20.53 4.94 1.00
N MET A 111 -19.88 5.59 0.03
CA MET A 111 -18.43 5.46 -0.18
C MET A 111 -17.60 5.77 1.06
N ALA A 112 -17.97 6.80 1.84
CA ALA A 112 -17.27 7.16 3.06
C ALA A 112 -17.37 6.06 4.14
N LYS A 113 -18.55 5.43 4.28
CA LYS A 113 -18.84 4.44 5.33
C LYS A 113 -18.48 3.01 4.94
N SER A 114 -18.48 2.68 3.66
CA SER A 114 -18.26 1.31 3.19
C SER A 114 -16.83 0.84 3.48
N PRO A 115 -16.65 -0.39 3.97
CA PRO A 115 -15.35 -1.04 3.98
C PRO A 115 -14.78 -1.13 2.56
N MET A 116 -13.46 -1.12 2.44
CA MET A 116 -12.78 -1.28 1.15
C MET A 116 -11.75 -2.41 1.25
N SER A 117 -11.74 -3.28 0.24
CA SER A 117 -10.83 -4.42 0.14
C SER A 117 -9.84 -4.18 -0.99
N ALA A 118 -8.54 -4.23 -0.67
CA ALA A 118 -7.50 -4.14 -1.68
C ALA A 118 -7.46 -5.43 -2.53
N PHE A 119 -7.29 -5.28 -3.84
CA PHE A 119 -7.12 -6.40 -4.76
C PHE A 119 -6.14 -6.05 -5.89
N ASP A 120 -5.60 -7.08 -6.54
CA ASP A 120 -4.76 -6.93 -7.72
C ASP A 120 -5.62 -7.14 -8.98
N PRO A 121 -5.85 -6.09 -9.81
CA PRO A 121 -6.59 -6.25 -11.05
C PRO A 121 -5.85 -7.07 -12.11
N GLY A 122 -4.53 -7.31 -11.93
CA GLY A 122 -3.70 -8.05 -12.87
C GLY A 122 -3.74 -7.46 -14.28
N ASN A 123 -3.91 -8.33 -15.28
CA ASN A 123 -4.09 -7.94 -16.68
C ASN A 123 -5.57 -7.90 -17.11
N SER A 124 -6.50 -7.90 -16.16
CA SER A 124 -7.93 -7.87 -16.47
C SER A 124 -8.33 -6.43 -16.79
N TYR A 125 -8.60 -6.18 -18.07
CA TYR A 125 -9.10 -4.91 -18.54
C TYR A 125 -10.56 -5.10 -18.95
N GLY A 126 -11.47 -4.47 -18.21
CA GLY A 126 -12.90 -4.55 -18.47
C GLY A 126 -13.69 -3.90 -17.36
N SER A 127 -14.67 -3.09 -17.74
CA SER A 127 -15.64 -2.51 -16.82
C SER A 127 -16.97 -2.35 -17.53
N SER A 128 -18.06 -2.38 -16.76
CA SER A 128 -19.40 -2.11 -17.31
C SER A 128 -19.69 -0.61 -17.36
N GLY A 129 -18.95 0.19 -16.58
CA GLY A 129 -19.07 1.63 -16.51
C GLY A 129 -17.83 2.28 -15.90
N ALA A 130 -17.80 3.61 -15.96
CA ALA A 130 -16.88 4.44 -15.22
C ALA A 130 -17.66 5.59 -14.56
N ALA A 131 -17.17 6.06 -13.43
CA ALA A 131 -17.61 7.34 -12.87
C ALA A 131 -16.40 8.18 -12.48
N THR A 132 -16.50 9.49 -12.62
CA THR A 132 -15.46 10.43 -12.20
C THR A 132 -16.01 11.30 -11.09
N ILE A 133 -15.32 11.31 -9.96
CA ILE A 133 -15.57 12.21 -8.83
C ILE A 133 -14.82 13.50 -9.12
N TYR A 134 -15.50 14.63 -9.03
CA TYR A 134 -14.91 15.97 -9.16
C TYR A 134 -14.92 16.64 -7.81
N TYR A 135 -13.75 17.09 -7.36
CA TYR A 135 -13.61 17.81 -6.11
C TYR A 135 -13.68 19.33 -6.32
N GLU A 136 -13.94 20.08 -5.25
CA GLU A 136 -14.02 21.55 -5.25
C GLU A 136 -12.67 22.20 -5.62
N ASP A 137 -11.55 21.56 -5.26
CA ASP A 137 -10.20 22.01 -5.62
C ASP A 137 -9.82 21.76 -7.09
N GLY A 138 -10.71 21.12 -7.85
CA GLY A 138 -10.54 20.78 -9.25
C GLY A 138 -9.84 19.44 -9.53
N THR A 139 -9.42 18.71 -8.48
CA THR A 139 -8.90 17.35 -8.64
C THR A 139 -10.02 16.35 -8.93
N THR A 140 -9.65 15.14 -9.36
CA THR A 140 -10.60 14.09 -9.71
C THR A 140 -10.11 12.70 -9.32
N ASP A 141 -11.03 11.83 -8.94
CA ASP A 141 -10.80 10.39 -8.79
C ASP A 141 -11.69 9.60 -9.75
N GLU A 142 -11.13 8.52 -10.32
CA GLU A 142 -11.86 7.62 -11.22
C GLU A 142 -12.32 6.37 -10.47
N LEU A 143 -13.61 6.07 -10.64
CA LEU A 143 -14.24 4.84 -10.21
C LEU A 143 -14.48 3.95 -11.42
N VAL A 144 -14.06 2.70 -11.30
CA VAL A 144 -14.37 1.64 -12.25
C VAL A 144 -15.63 0.93 -11.76
N LEU A 145 -16.68 0.92 -12.57
CA LEU A 145 -17.97 0.34 -12.22
C LEU A 145 -18.09 -1.07 -12.79
N PHE A 146 -18.23 -2.05 -11.91
CA PHE A 146 -18.30 -3.47 -12.25
C PHE A 146 -17.11 -3.90 -13.10
N GLY A 147 -15.92 -3.62 -12.57
CA GLY A 147 -14.62 -3.96 -13.15
C GLY A 147 -14.19 -5.40 -12.86
N PRO A 148 -12.87 -5.70 -12.82
CA PRO A 148 -12.34 -7.03 -12.55
C PRO A 148 -12.81 -7.67 -11.24
N SER A 149 -13.14 -6.88 -10.22
CA SER A 149 -13.70 -7.37 -8.96
C SER A 149 -15.18 -7.70 -9.05
N GLY A 150 -15.87 -7.19 -10.08
CA GLY A 150 -17.31 -7.28 -10.26
C GLY A 150 -18.12 -6.33 -9.37
N GLY A 151 -17.49 -5.37 -8.69
CA GLY A 151 -18.13 -4.35 -7.85
C GLY A 151 -17.75 -2.93 -8.25
N ILE A 152 -17.94 -1.97 -7.34
CA ILE A 152 -17.45 -0.59 -7.51
C ILE A 152 -16.01 -0.52 -7.04
N GLU A 153 -15.13 0.07 -7.83
CA GLU A 153 -13.69 0.03 -7.61
C GLU A 153 -13.07 1.42 -7.70
N LEU A 154 -12.17 1.73 -6.76
CA LEU A 154 -11.27 2.88 -6.83
C LEU A 154 -9.92 2.40 -7.39
N HIS A 155 -9.44 3.05 -8.44
CA HIS A 155 -8.13 2.77 -9.06
C HIS A 155 -7.23 3.99 -8.89
N PRO A 156 -6.43 4.06 -7.83
CA PRO A 156 -5.48 5.15 -7.63
C PRO A 156 -4.43 5.17 -8.75
N SER A 157 -3.82 6.34 -9.00
CA SER A 157 -2.76 6.51 -10.00
C SER A 157 -1.52 5.63 -9.77
N SER A 158 -1.35 5.11 -8.55
CA SER A 158 -0.29 4.18 -8.20
C SER A 158 -0.73 3.21 -7.10
N GLY A 159 -0.39 1.93 -7.23
CA GLY A 159 -0.64 0.91 -6.21
C GLY A 159 -1.72 -0.09 -6.61
N LYS A 160 -2.39 -0.66 -5.61
CA LYS A 160 -3.49 -1.62 -5.78
C LYS A 160 -4.80 -0.90 -6.06
N ALA A 161 -5.74 -1.62 -6.68
CA ALA A 161 -7.13 -1.21 -6.76
C ALA A 161 -7.86 -1.60 -5.47
N TYR A 162 -8.96 -0.90 -5.18
CA TYR A 162 -9.77 -1.13 -3.99
C TYR A 162 -11.22 -1.31 -4.39
N ARG A 163 -11.84 -2.39 -3.92
CA ARG A 163 -13.28 -2.62 -4.08
C ARG A 163 -14.04 -2.05 -2.89
N PHE A 164 -15.15 -1.38 -3.13
CA PHE A 164 -16.13 -1.03 -2.09
C PHE A 164 -17.00 -2.23 -1.73
N GLU A 165 -17.06 -2.57 -0.44
CA GLU A 165 -17.93 -3.62 0.09
C GLU A 165 -19.30 -3.03 0.46
N SER A 166 -20.08 -2.64 -0.55
CA SER A 166 -21.46 -2.15 -0.35
C SER A 166 -22.38 -2.53 -1.51
N PRO A 167 -23.29 -3.48 -1.27
CA PRO A 167 -24.36 -3.82 -2.21
C PRO A 167 -25.27 -2.61 -2.53
N GLU A 168 -25.44 -1.70 -1.59
CA GLU A 168 -26.25 -0.49 -1.77
C GLU A 168 -25.59 0.48 -2.75
N LEU A 169 -24.27 0.66 -2.65
CA LEU A 169 -23.50 1.48 -3.58
C LEU A 169 -23.51 0.86 -4.98
N GLU A 170 -23.34 -0.46 -5.07
CA GLU A 170 -23.46 -1.19 -6.33
C GLU A 170 -24.86 -1.02 -6.94
N SER A 171 -25.92 -1.15 -6.14
CA SER A 171 -27.31 -0.98 -6.60
C SER A 171 -27.57 0.44 -7.10
N LEU A 172 -27.07 1.46 -6.38
CA LEU A 172 -27.18 2.86 -6.77
C LEU A 172 -26.59 3.08 -8.17
N PHE A 173 -25.33 2.73 -8.38
CA PHE A 173 -24.68 2.93 -9.69
C PHE A 173 -25.27 2.07 -10.79
N ARG A 174 -25.68 0.83 -10.50
CA ARG A 174 -26.35 -0.05 -11.47
C ARG A 174 -27.63 0.59 -12.00
N SER A 175 -28.48 1.14 -11.12
CA SER A 175 -29.72 1.82 -11.53
C SER A 175 -29.48 3.04 -12.43
N ARG A 176 -28.32 3.70 -12.30
CA ARG A 176 -27.97 4.87 -13.12
C ARG A 176 -27.34 4.51 -14.45
N MET A 177 -26.82 3.30 -14.58
CA MET A 177 -26.36 2.75 -15.85
C MET A 177 -27.49 2.10 -16.65
N ASP A 178 -28.42 1.41 -16.00
CA ASP A 178 -29.54 0.72 -16.67
C ASP A 178 -30.69 1.67 -17.07
N GLY A 179 -30.72 2.89 -16.54
CA GLY A 179 -31.68 3.93 -16.91
C GLY A 179 -31.42 4.60 -18.28
N THR A 180 -30.65 3.96 -19.16
CA THR A 180 -30.37 4.33 -20.56
C THR A 180 -31.30 3.60 -21.52
#